data_AF-A0A6J2KBX9-F1
#
_entry.id   AF-A0A6J2KBX9-F1
#
_cell.length_a   1.000
_cell.length_b   1.000
_cell.length_c   1.000
_cell.angle_alpha   90.00
_cell.angle_beta   90.00
_cell.angle_gamma   90.00
#
_symmetry.space_group_name_H-M   'P 1'
#
loop_
_entity.id
_entity.type
_entity.pdbx_description
1 polymer ?
#
loop_
_entity_poly.entity_id
_entity_poly.type
_entity_poly.pdbx_seq_one_letter_code
_entity_poly.pdbx_strand_id
1 'polypeptide(L)' 'MTFVPNWEEFEKAAEMLYLQDPINTRYSVKYSHSKGAFNVKITDNKKCLQYKTEVQQDVRKIDKFMSNLLRHMASNDN' A
#
# COMPACT_ATOMS: atom_id res chain seq x y z
N MET A 1 11.59 -6.67 -6.08
CA MET A 1 10.15 -6.40 -5.95
C MET A 1 9.51 -7.64 -5.34
N THR A 2 8.86 -7.51 -4.18
CA THR A 2 8.35 -8.66 -3.42
C THR A 2 6.82 -8.62 -3.41
N PHE A 3 6.18 -9.70 -3.85
CA PHE A 3 4.73 -9.87 -3.71
C PHE A 3 4.43 -10.49 -2.36
N VAL A 4 3.56 -9.84 -1.59
CA VAL A 4 3.07 -10.32 -0.31
C VAL A 4 1.67 -10.89 -0.55
N PRO A 5 1.44 -12.19 -0.28
CA PRO A 5 0.16 -12.84 -0.62
C PRO A 5 -0.96 -12.54 0.37
N ASN A 6 -0.62 -12.19 1.61
CA ASN A 6 -1.58 -11.89 2.67
C ASN A 6 -1.71 -10.37 2.87
N TRP A 7 -2.94 -9.87 2.93
CA TRP A 7 -3.21 -8.44 3.11
C TRP A 7 -2.66 -7.89 4.44
N GLU A 8 -2.86 -8.60 5.54
CA GLU A 8 -2.46 -8.13 6.88
C GLU A 8 -0.93 -8.02 7.00
N GLU A 9 -0.21 -8.99 6.41
CA GLU A 9 1.25 -8.92 6.30
C GLU A 9 1.71 -7.75 5.42
N PHE A 10 1.02 -7.52 4.30
CA PHE A 10 1.31 -6.41 3.40
C PHE A 10 1.10 -5.07 4.10
N GLU A 11 -0.05 -4.88 4.75
CA GLU A 11 -0.43 -3.65 5.44
C GLU A 11 0.58 -3.30 6.53
N LYS A 12 0.92 -4.27 7.39
CA LYS A 12 1.90 -4.08 8.46
C LYS A 12 3.29 -3.73 7.91
N ALA A 13 3.77 -4.44 6.89
CA ALA A 13 5.07 -4.18 6.30
C ALA A 13 5.13 -2.85 5.54
N ALA A 14 4.03 -2.47 4.89
CA ALA A 14 3.87 -1.20 4.18
C ALA A 14 3.87 -0.01 5.14
N GLU A 15 3.13 -0.10 6.25
CA GLU A 15 3.11 0.93 7.28
C GLU A 15 4.50 1.13 7.90
N MET A 16 5.18 0.04 8.28
CA MET A 16 6.55 0.12 8.80
C MET A 16 7.52 0.75 7.78
N LEU A 17 7.37 0.45 6.48
CA LEU A 17 8.20 1.05 5.44
C LEU A 17 7.98 2.57 5.37
N TYR A 18 6.72 3.01 5.41
CA TYR A 18 6.38 4.44 5.41
C TYR A 18 6.93 5.15 6.64
N LEU A 19 6.74 4.60 7.85
CA LEU A 19 7.21 5.22 9.09
C LEU A 19 8.74 5.35 9.17
N GLN A 20 9.49 4.49 8.47
CA GLN A 20 10.96 4.56 8.44
C GLN A 20 11.50 5.69 7.57
N ASP A 21 10.85 5.97 6.44
CA ASP A 21 11.27 7.03 5.51
C ASP A 21 10.04 7.62 4.80
N PRO A 22 9.26 8.48 5.48
CA PRO A 22 8.01 9.02 4.94
C PRO A 22 8.22 9.83 3.66
N ILE A 23 9.34 10.54 3.56
CA ILE A 23 9.63 11.48 2.46
C ILE A 23 9.96 10.73 1.16
N ASN A 24 10.70 9.62 1.24
CA ASN A 24 11.04 8.83 0.07
C ASN A 24 10.03 7.72 -0.26
N THR A 25 9.09 7.45 0.65
CA THR A 25 8.07 6.42 0.46
C THR A 25 6.92 6.90 -0.42
N ARG A 26 6.58 6.10 -1.43
CA ARG A 26 5.43 6.32 -2.32
C ARG A 26 4.52 5.11 -2.40
N TYR A 27 3.22 5.36 -2.27
CA TYR A 27 2.14 4.39 -2.41
C TYR A 27 1.44 4.56 -3.77
N SER A 28 1.11 3.46 -4.44
CA SER A 28 0.46 3.48 -5.75
C SER A 28 -0.53 2.33 -5.88
N VAL A 29 -1.69 2.60 -6.49
CA VAL A 29 -2.74 1.62 -6.77
C VAL A 29 -3.03 1.64 -8.27
N LYS A 30 -3.11 0.46 -8.87
CA LYS A 30 -3.48 0.25 -10.26
C LYS A 30 -4.67 -0.70 -10.34
N TYR A 31 -5.79 -0.19 -10.83
CA TYR A 31 -6.93 -1.01 -11.23
C TYR A 31 -6.81 -1.43 -12.70
N SER A 32 -7.09 -2.70 -12.99
CA SER A 32 -7.10 -3.25 -14.35
C SER A 32 -8.45 -3.89 -14.62
N HIS A 33 -9.38 -3.13 -15.21
CA HIS A 33 -10.75 -3.59 -15.46
C HIS A 33 -10.82 -4.90 -16.25
N SER A 34 -10.03 -5.01 -17.33
CA SER A 34 -9.95 -6.23 -18.16
C SER A 34 -9.48 -7.48 -17.43
N LYS A 35 -8.84 -7.33 -16.26
CA LYS A 35 -8.35 -8.43 -15.42
C LYS A 35 -9.13 -8.57 -14.12
N GLY A 36 -10.10 -7.70 -13.85
CA GLY A 36 -10.82 -7.66 -12.58
C GLY A 36 -9.92 -7.47 -11.35
N ALA A 37 -8.72 -6.90 -11.51
CA ALA A 37 -7.67 -6.95 -10.50
C ALA A 37 -7.20 -5.56 -10.04
N PHE A 38 -6.89 -5.46 -8.75
CA PHE A 38 -6.14 -4.36 -8.16
C PHE A 38 -4.70 -4.79 -7.89
N ASN A 39 -3.76 -3.91 -8.22
CA ASN A 39 -2.35 -4.05 -7.87
C ASN A 39 -1.95 -2.85 -7.02
N VAL A 40 -1.52 -3.13 -5.80
CA VAL A 40 -1.07 -2.15 -4.82
C VAL A 40 0.43 -2.27 -4.69
N LYS A 41 1.13 -1.14 -4.60
CA LYS A 41 2.58 -1.09 -4.46
C LYS A 41 2.99 0.05 -3.53
N ILE A 42 3.92 -0.23 -2.63
CA ILE A 42 4.61 0.77 -1.83
C ILE A 42 6.13 0.59 -1.93
N THR A 43 6.88 1.70 -1.99
CA THR A 43 8.34 1.65 -2.13
C THR A 43 9.00 2.95 -1.68
N ASP A 44 10.19 2.83 -1.08
CA ASP A 44 11.13 3.91 -0.71
C ASP A 44 12.32 4.01 -1.70
N ASN A 45 12.21 3.38 -2.88
CA ASN A 45 13.29 3.12 -3.86
C ASN A 45 14.33 2.07 -3.46
N LYS A 46 14.35 1.57 -2.22
CA LYS A 46 15.27 0.51 -1.76
C LYS A 46 14.54 -0.83 -1.61
N LYS A 47 13.37 -0.81 -1.00
CA LYS A 47 12.43 -1.92 -0.84
C LYS A 47 11.16 -1.62 -1.63
N CYS A 48 10.54 -2.67 -2.15
CA CYS A 48 9.29 -2.57 -2.89
C CYS A 48 8.40 -3.74 -2.54
N LEU A 49 7.27 -3.44 -1.90
CA LEU A 49 6.23 -4.38 -1.52
C LEU A 49 5.05 -4.24 -2.47
N GLN A 50 4.46 -5.36 -2.88
CA GLN A 50 3.31 -5.40 -3.76
C GLN A 50 2.24 -6.36 -3.25
N TYR A 51 0.98 -5.97 -3.39
CA TYR A 51 -0.19 -6.82 -3.14
C TYR A 51 -1.08 -6.82 -4.38
N LYS A 52 -1.47 -8.01 -4.84
CA LYS A 52 -2.43 -8.17 -5.94
C LYS A 52 -3.66 -8.87 -5.40
N THR A 53 -4.83 -8.34 -5.71
CA THR A 53 -6.10 -8.98 -5.38
C THR A 53 -7.09 -8.88 -6.52
N GLU A 54 -7.89 -9.93 -6.68
CA GLU A 54 -9.08 -10.00 -7.53
C GLU A 54 -10.35 -10.05 -6.67
N VAL A 55 -10.19 -10.04 -5.34
CA VAL A 55 -11.28 -10.12 -4.37
C VAL A 55 -11.85 -8.72 -4.11
N GLN A 56 -13.11 -8.51 -4.47
CA GLN A 56 -13.78 -7.21 -4.32
C GLN A 56 -13.80 -6.70 -2.86
N GLN A 57 -13.87 -7.60 -1.88
CA GLN A 57 -13.89 -7.22 -0.46
C GLN A 57 -12.61 -6.51 -0.01
N ASP A 58 -11.47 -6.81 -0.65
CA ASP A 58 -10.20 -6.18 -0.33
C ASP A 58 -10.12 -4.72 -0.76
N VAL A 59 -10.99 -4.27 -1.68
CA VAL A 59 -11.03 -2.86 -2.13
C VAL A 59 -11.26 -1.92 -0.94
N ARG A 60 -12.13 -2.31 0.00
CA ARG A 60 -12.38 -1.53 1.23
C ARG A 60 -11.15 -1.46 2.14
N LYS A 61 -10.34 -2.53 2.17
CA LYS A 61 -9.10 -2.56 2.96
C LYS A 61 -8.04 -1.65 2.33
N ILE A 62 -7.90 -1.71 1.00
CA ILE A 62 -7.01 -0.85 0.21
C ILE A 62 -7.33 0.63 0.42
N ASP A 63 -8.61 0.98 0.37
CA ASP A 63 -9.09 2.36 0.56
C ASP A 63 -8.88 2.87 2.00
N LYS A 64 -9.16 2.02 2.99
CA LYS A 64 -8.90 2.32 4.41
C LYS A 64 -7.41 2.56 4.67
N PHE A 65 -6.54 1.70 4.13
CA PHE A 65 -5.09 1.86 4.28
C PHE A 65 -4.57 3.14 3.61
N MET A 66 -5.06 3.44 2.40
CA MET A 66 -4.73 4.70 1.72
C MET A 66 -5.15 5.92 2.56
N SER A 67 -6.36 5.90 3.12
CA SER A 67 -6.86 6.98 3.97
C SER A 67 -6.01 7.17 5.25
N ASN A 68 -5.54 6.08 5.85
CA ASN A 68 -4.64 6.12 7.00
C ASN A 68 -3.27 6.73 6.63
N LEU A 69 -2.68 6.32 5.50
CA LEU A 69 -1.43 6.89 5.00
C LEU A 69 -1.57 8.40 4.75
N LEU A 70 -2.65 8.83 4.09
CA LEU A 70 -2.91 10.25 3.84
C LEU A 70 -3.01 11.05 5.14
N ARG A 71 -3.63 10.47 6.19
CA ARG A 71 -3.69 11.10 7.51
C ARG A 71 -2.30 11.25 8.13
N HIS A 72 -1.46 10.21 8.07
CA HIS A 72 -0.08 10.30 8.58
C HIS A 72 0.79 11.27 7.76
N MET A 73 0.53 11.42 6.46
CA MET A 73 1.24 12.38 5.61
C MET A 73 0.84 13.83 5.90
N ALA A 74 -0.38 14.06 6.36
CA ALA A 74 -0.93 15.38 6.64
C ALA A 74 -0.79 15.81 8.11
N SER A 75 -0.49 14.89 9.04
CA SER A 75 -0.23 15.23 10.44
C SER A 75 1.09 15.98 10.58
N ASN A 76 1.09 17.07 11.33
CA ASN A 76 2.26 17.93 11.56
C ASN A 76 3.22 17.40 12.64
N ASP A 77 3.16 16.11 12.96
CA ASP A 77 4.03 15.50 13.97
C ASP A 77 5.41 15.23 13.33
N ASN A 78 6.29 16.24 13.44
CA ASN A 78 7.75 16.12 13.30
C ASN A 78 8.35 15.53 14.57
#